data_AF-A0A0G1JSQ1-F1
#
_entry.id   AF-A0A0G1JSQ1-F1
#
_cell.length_a   1.000
_cell.length_b   1.000
_cell.length_c   1.000
_cell.angle_alpha   90.00
_cell.angle_beta   90.00
_cell.angle_gamma   90.00
#
_symmetry.space_group_name_H-M   'P 1'
#
loop_
_entity.id
_entity.type
_entity.pdbx_description
1 polymer ?
#
loop_
_entity_poly.entity_id
_entity_poly.type
_entity_poly.pdbx_seq_one_letter_code
_entity_poly.pdbx_strand_id
1 'polypeptide(L)'
;LSDITVTDDKCQNMSGKLGDTNGNNLLDPHEVWIYSCTINLKHTTISTVTVTAKANGLTATSSDSITINVNISQPTTSPGLPEWKIVSGILAAFILFIILKQKSNIKKRK
;
A
#
# COMPACT_ATOMS: atom_id res chain seq x y z
N LEU A 1 -22.60 -5.63 28.52
CA LEU A 1 -23.18 -5.79 27.16
C LEU A 1 -23.11 -7.26 26.77
N SER A 2 -24.08 -7.79 26.02
CA SER A 2 -24.11 -9.20 25.55
C SER A 2 -24.09 -9.29 24.02
N ASP A 3 -24.05 -10.50 23.47
CA ASP A 3 -24.11 -10.78 22.03
C ASP A 3 -23.12 -9.95 21.19
N ILE A 4 -21.90 -9.78 21.69
CA ILE A 4 -20.91 -8.93 21.03
C ILE A 4 -20.42 -9.62 19.76
N THR A 5 -20.64 -8.94 18.64
CA THR A 5 -20.16 -9.36 17.33
C THR A 5 -19.21 -8.29 16.80
N VAL A 6 -18.01 -8.71 16.42
CA VAL A 6 -17.01 -7.83 15.80
C VAL A 6 -16.78 -8.33 14.38
N THR A 7 -16.91 -7.42 13.41
CA THR A 7 -16.67 -7.69 11.99
C THR A 7 -15.72 -6.65 11.41
N ASP A 8 -14.96 -7.03 10.40
CA ASP A 8 -14.12 -6.12 9.63
C ASP A 8 -14.38 -6.37 8.13
N ASP A 9 -14.42 -5.30 7.34
CA ASP A 9 -14.77 -5.36 5.92
C ASP A 9 -13.65 -5.93 5.03
N LYS A 10 -12.40 -5.99 5.52
CA LYS A 10 -11.23 -6.57 4.85
C LYS A 10 -10.76 -7.87 5.49
N CYS A 11 -11.13 -8.13 6.75
CA CYS A 11 -10.59 -9.19 7.58
C CYS A 11 -11.69 -10.13 8.09
N GLN A 12 -11.89 -11.25 7.40
CA GLN A 12 -13.00 -12.18 7.68
C GLN A 12 -12.71 -13.16 8.85
N ASN A 13 -11.44 -13.45 9.13
CA ASN A 13 -11.04 -14.48 10.10
C ASN A 13 -10.65 -13.85 11.44
N MET A 14 -11.64 -13.36 12.17
CA MET A 14 -11.41 -12.74 13.47
C MET A 14 -11.16 -13.79 14.56
N SER A 15 -10.15 -13.54 15.41
CA SER A 15 -9.79 -14.36 16.57
C SER A 15 -9.94 -13.54 17.85
N GLY A 16 -10.28 -14.19 18.96
CA GLY A 16 -10.67 -13.54 20.23
C GLY A 16 -11.56 -14.50 21.03
N LYS A 17 -12.16 -14.14 22.16
CA LYS A 17 -12.34 -12.85 22.85
C LYS A 17 -11.48 -12.90 24.13
N LEU A 18 -10.42 -12.08 24.19
CA LEU A 18 -9.57 -11.98 25.38
C LEU A 18 -10.00 -10.79 26.22
N GLY A 19 -10.06 -10.91 27.55
CA GLY A 19 -10.34 -9.78 28.45
C GLY A 19 -11.69 -9.80 29.17
N ASP A 20 -12.43 -10.91 29.08
CA ASP A 20 -13.49 -11.24 30.03
C ASP A 20 -12.85 -11.80 31.30
N THR A 21 -12.66 -10.93 32.27
CA THR A 21 -11.86 -11.19 33.47
C THR A 21 -12.66 -11.90 34.55
N ASN A 22 -13.98 -11.74 34.53
CA ASN A 22 -14.87 -12.35 35.51
C ASN A 22 -15.60 -13.60 34.97
N GLY A 23 -15.44 -13.91 33.68
CA GLY A 23 -15.96 -15.13 33.03
C GLY A 23 -17.47 -15.12 32.81
N ASN A 24 -18.13 -13.97 32.89
CA ASN A 24 -19.59 -13.89 32.85
C ASN A 24 -20.17 -13.77 31.42
N ASN A 25 -19.31 -13.74 30.40
CA ASN A 25 -19.68 -13.55 29.00
C ASN A 25 -20.36 -12.21 28.67
N LEU A 26 -20.18 -11.19 29.51
CA LEU A 26 -20.69 -9.84 29.33
C LEU A 26 -19.55 -8.84 29.32
N LEU A 27 -19.55 -7.90 28.38
CA LEU A 27 -18.59 -6.80 28.44
C LEU A 27 -19.06 -5.80 29.49
N ASP A 28 -18.41 -5.84 30.64
CA ASP A 28 -18.66 -4.95 31.77
C ASP A 28 -17.89 -3.62 31.63
N PRO A 29 -18.29 -2.53 32.33
CA PRO A 29 -17.67 -1.21 32.17
C PRO A 29 -16.17 -1.14 32.45
N HIS A 30 -15.61 -2.11 33.17
CA HIS A 30 -14.19 -2.18 33.52
C HIS A 30 -13.40 -3.20 32.67
N GLU A 31 -14.07 -3.86 31.73
CA GLU A 31 -13.45 -4.85 30.87
C GLU A 31 -13.04 -4.26 29.53
N VAL A 32 -11.99 -4.84 28.95
CA VAL A 32 -11.52 -4.50 27.61
C VAL A 32 -11.35 -5.79 26.84
N TRP A 33 -12.18 -5.99 25.82
CA TRP A 33 -12.11 -7.18 24.98
C TRP A 33 -11.23 -6.95 23.76
N ILE A 34 -10.27 -7.84 23.56
CA ILE A 34 -9.30 -7.78 22.47
C ILE A 34 -9.65 -8.81 21.42
N TYR A 35 -9.71 -8.34 20.18
CA TYR A 35 -9.88 -9.14 18.97
C TYR A 35 -8.72 -8.88 18.01
N SER A 36 -8.33 -9.91 17.28
CA SER A 36 -7.23 -9.85 16.32
C SER A 36 -7.62 -10.49 15.01
N CYS A 37 -7.17 -9.91 13.90
CA CYS A 37 -7.30 -10.50 12.59
C CYS A 37 -6.07 -10.15 11.74
N THR A 38 -5.67 -11.02 10.82
CA THR A 38 -4.46 -10.84 10.00
C THR A 38 -4.78 -11.03 8.53
N ILE A 39 -4.37 -10.06 7.71
CA ILE A 39 -4.53 -10.07 6.25
C ILE A 39 -3.25 -9.61 5.56
N ASN A 40 -3.00 -10.15 4.37
CA ASN A 40 -1.92 -9.71 3.49
C ASN A 40 -2.46 -8.69 2.48
N LEU A 41 -1.96 -7.46 2.55
CA LEU A 41 -2.38 -6.37 1.66
C LEU A 41 -1.37 -6.15 0.53
N LYS A 42 -1.86 -5.97 -0.70
CA LYS A 42 -1.04 -5.65 -1.88
C LYS A 42 -1.08 -4.17 -2.27
N HIS A 43 -2.06 -3.44 -1.76
CA HIS A 43 -2.31 -2.05 -2.09
C HIS A 43 -2.74 -1.29 -0.82
N THR A 44 -2.56 0.03 -0.83
CA THR A 44 -3.11 0.91 0.21
C THR A 44 -4.60 0.64 0.36
N THR A 45 -5.02 0.33 1.58
CA THR A 45 -6.37 -0.16 1.88
C THR A 45 -6.91 0.56 3.10
N ILE A 46 -8.18 0.92 3.07
CA ILE A 46 -8.93 1.38 4.24
C ILE A 46 -9.65 0.16 4.82
N SER A 47 -9.41 -0.14 6.10
CA SER A 47 -10.11 -1.19 6.86
C SER A 47 -11.09 -0.52 7.80
N THR A 48 -12.31 -1.07 7.89
CA THR A 48 -13.36 -0.60 8.78
C THR A 48 -13.85 -1.75 9.65
N VAL A 49 -13.70 -1.59 10.96
CA VAL A 49 -14.23 -2.52 11.96
C VAL A 49 -15.60 -2.04 12.40
N THR A 50 -16.54 -2.96 12.56
CA THR A 50 -17.86 -2.72 13.14
C THR A 50 -18.08 -3.65 14.32
N VAL A 51 -18.51 -3.07 15.43
CA VAL A 51 -18.89 -3.78 16.66
C VAL A 51 -20.38 -3.61 16.87
N THR A 52 -21.10 -4.71 17.06
CA THR A 52 -22.49 -4.72 17.51
C THR A 52 -22.59 -5.43 18.85
N ALA A 53 -23.44 -4.93 19.72
CA ALA A 53 -23.68 -5.49 21.04
C ALA A 53 -25.13 -5.27 21.45
N LYS A 54 -25.66 -6.10 22.35
CA LYS A 54 -27.01 -5.97 22.89
C LYS A 54 -27.01 -5.67 24.38
N ALA A 55 -28.03 -4.95 24.83
CA ALA A 55 -28.34 -4.75 26.24
C ALA A 55 -29.82 -4.39 26.41
N ASN A 56 -30.51 -5.04 27.34
CA ASN A 56 -31.91 -4.74 27.68
C ASN A 56 -32.85 -4.71 26.45
N GLY A 57 -32.63 -5.60 25.47
CA GLY A 57 -33.40 -5.65 24.22
C GLY A 57 -33.03 -4.58 23.18
N LEU A 58 -32.09 -3.68 23.49
CA LEU A 58 -31.54 -2.69 22.56
C LEU A 58 -30.26 -3.22 21.90
N THR A 59 -29.98 -2.73 20.70
CA THR A 59 -28.73 -2.99 19.97
C THR A 59 -27.92 -1.71 19.86
N ALA A 60 -26.65 -1.76 20.24
CA ALA A 60 -25.68 -0.71 20.05
C ALA A 60 -24.71 -1.13 18.93
N THR A 61 -24.37 -0.17 18.05
CA THR A 61 -23.42 -0.38 16.95
C THR A 61 -22.40 0.75 16.95
N SER A 62 -21.13 0.41 16.74
CA SER A 62 -20.03 1.36 16.59
C SER A 62 -19.10 0.89 15.48
N SER A 63 -18.47 1.82 14.77
CA SER A 63 -17.51 1.51 13.72
C SER A 63 -16.31 2.46 13.77
N ASP A 64 -15.16 1.97 13.37
CA ASP A 64 -13.92 2.75 13.26
C ASP A 64 -13.12 2.32 12.02
N SER A 65 -12.39 3.24 11.42
CA SER A 65 -11.68 3.02 10.15
C SER A 65 -10.23 3.47 10.20
N ILE A 66 -9.33 2.67 9.62
CA ILE A 66 -7.91 2.97 9.51
C ILE A 66 -7.42 2.83 8.06
N THR A 67 -6.55 3.76 7.63
CA THR A 67 -5.88 3.69 6.33
C THR A 67 -4.50 3.06 6.48
N ILE A 68 -4.29 1.94 5.80
CA ILE A 68 -3.02 1.20 5.78
C ILE A 68 -2.30 1.53 4.47
N ASN A 69 -1.23 2.31 4.55
CA ASN A 69 -0.44 2.69 3.37
C ASN A 69 0.55 1.57 3.02
N VAL A 70 0.39 0.99 1.83
CA VAL A 70 1.34 0.00 1.30
C VAL A 70 2.25 0.70 0.30
N ASN A 71 3.45 1.06 0.74
CA ASN A 71 4.51 1.55 -0.15
C ASN A 71 5.14 0.37 -0.88
N ILE A 72 4.50 -0.07 -1.95
CA ILE A 72 5.16 -0.90 -2.94
C ILE A 72 6.22 -0.03 -3.63
N SER A 73 7.51 -0.34 -3.40
CA SER A 73 8.53 -0.02 -4.39
C SER A 73 8.05 -0.72 -5.65
N GLN A 74 7.52 0.05 -6.61
CA GLN A 74 7.25 -0.49 -7.93
C GLN A 74 8.55 -1.17 -8.36
N PRO A 75 8.54 -2.46 -8.76
CA PRO A 75 9.68 -2.97 -9.48
C PRO A 75 9.84 -2.01 -10.64
N THR A 76 10.97 -1.30 -10.69
CA THR A 76 11.33 -0.50 -11.84
C THR A 76 11.68 -1.47 -12.95
N THR A 77 10.67 -2.15 -13.50
CA THR A 77 10.71 -2.55 -14.90
C THR A 77 10.60 -1.25 -15.69
N SER A 78 11.68 -0.46 -15.66
CA SER A 78 11.99 0.38 -16.80
C SER A 78 11.95 -0.59 -17.98
N PRO A 79 11.04 -0.42 -18.95
CA PRO A 79 11.16 -1.14 -20.20
C PRO A 79 12.53 -0.75 -20.72
N GLY A 80 13.50 -1.66 -20.59
CA GLY A 80 14.85 -1.43 -21.06
C GLY A 80 14.71 -0.91 -22.48
N LEU A 81 15.12 0.34 -22.71
CA LEU A 81 15.17 0.87 -24.06
C LEU A 81 15.93 -0.18 -24.87
N PRO A 82 15.41 -0.63 -26.02
CA PRO A 82 16.08 -1.68 -26.76
C PRO A 82 17.49 -1.19 -27.10
N GLU A 83 18.49 -2.01 -26.74
CA GLU A 83 19.93 -1.69 -26.66
C GLU A 83 20.52 -1.00 -27.91
N TRP A 84 19.85 -1.03 -29.06
CA TRP A 84 20.31 -0.44 -30.31
C TRP A 84 20.04 1.08 -30.44
N LYS A 85 19.28 1.71 -29.53
CA LYS A 85 18.96 3.15 -29.65
C LYS A 85 20.05 4.10 -29.14
N ILE A 86 20.96 3.64 -28.27
CA ILE A 86 21.93 4.53 -27.60
C ILE A 86 23.22 4.72 -28.43
N VAL A 87 23.57 3.79 -29.31
CA VAL A 87 24.85 3.86 -30.05
C VAL A 87 24.78 4.76 -31.31
N SER A 88 23.60 4.91 -31.93
CA SER A 88 23.46 5.65 -33.21
C SER A 88 23.62 7.18 -33.05
N GLY A 89 23.10 7.76 -31.97
CA GLY A 89 23.14 9.22 -31.77
C GLY A 89 24.54 9.76 -31.48
N ILE A 90 25.37 8.99 -30.77
CA ILE A 90 26.73 9.40 -30.40
C ILE A 90 27.64 9.31 -31.65
N LEU A 91 27.53 8.26 -32.47
CA LEU A 91 28.36 8.10 -33.67
C LEU A 91 28.10 9.19 -34.71
N ALA A 92 26.84 9.57 -34.93
CA ALA A 92 26.49 10.65 -35.86
C ALA A 92 27.03 12.02 -35.42
N ALA A 93 26.97 12.33 -34.11
CA ALA A 93 27.49 13.57 -33.57
C ALA A 93 29.03 13.66 -33.69
N PHE A 94 29.76 12.56 -33.46
CA PHE A 94 31.21 12.52 -33.63
C PHE A 94 31.64 12.66 -35.10
N ILE A 95 30.96 11.98 -36.03
CA ILE A 95 31.23 12.09 -37.47
C ILE A 95 30.93 13.52 -37.96
N LEU A 96 29.80 14.11 -37.55
CA LEU A 96 29.45 15.48 -37.90
C LEU A 96 30.47 16.48 -37.32
N PHE A 97 30.93 16.30 -36.08
CA PHE A 97 31.95 17.15 -35.47
C PHE A 97 33.30 17.09 -36.21
N ILE A 98 33.74 15.89 -36.64
CA ILE A 98 34.95 15.73 -37.46
C ILE A 98 34.80 16.40 -38.83
N ILE A 99 33.67 16.22 -39.51
CA ILE A 99 33.40 16.84 -40.82
C ILE A 99 33.36 18.38 -40.70
N LEU A 100 32.73 18.91 -39.65
CA LEU A 100 32.69 20.35 -39.39
C LEU A 100 34.08 20.92 -39.05
N LYS A 101 34.91 20.20 -38.27
CA LYS A 101 36.30 20.59 -37.98
C LYS A 101 37.19 20.59 -39.23
N GLN A 102 37.04 19.60 -40.11
CA GLN A 102 37.75 19.51 -41.40
C GLN A 102 37.39 20.71 -42.28
N LYS A 103 36.09 20.99 -42.45
CA LYS A 103 35.59 22.11 -43.27
C LYS A 103 36.04 23.49 -42.75
N SER A 104 36.08 23.66 -41.43
CA SER A 104 36.60 24.88 -40.78
C SER A 104 38.11 25.08 -41.04
N ASN A 105 38.92 24.02 -40.94
CA ASN A 105 40.36 24.10 -41.20
C ASN A 105 40.69 24.40 -42.67
N ILE A 106 39.93 23.83 -43.60
CA ILE A 106 40.11 24.08 -45.04
C ILE A 106 39.81 25.55 -45.39
N LYS A 107 38.78 26.14 -44.76
CA LYS A 107 38.43 27.56 -45.00
C LYS A 107 39.44 28.55 -44.41
N LYS A 108 40.24 28.15 -43.42
CA LYS A 108 41.32 28.98 -42.85
C LYS A 108 42.63 28.94 -43.66
N ARG A 109 42.74 28.06 -44.67
CA ARG A 109 43.92 27.92 -45.53
C ARG A 109 43.72 28.49 -46.95
N LYS A 110 42.67 29.28 -47.17
CA LYS A 110 42.48 30.10 -48.37
C LYS A 110 42.54 31.57 -48.01
#